data_AF-A0AB73ABP7-F1
#
_entry.id   AF-A0AB73ABP7-F1
#
_cell.length_a   1.000
_cell.length_b   1.000
_cell.length_c   1.000
_cell.angle_alpha   90.00
_cell.angle_beta   90.00
_cell.angle_gamma   90.00
#
_symmetry.space_group_name_H-M   'P 1'
#
loop_
_entity.id
_entity.type
_entity.pdbx_description
1 polymer ?
#
loop_
_entity_poly.entity_id
_entity_poly.type
_entity_poly.pdbx_seq_one_letter_code
_entity_poly.pdbx_strand_id
1 'polypeptide(L)' 'EAIAQQQAEQAQQQAAAEQASQQAQAAAPEQNNEQTVYVTPTGSKYHTHKCGNGTYTPATLSEAQARGLTPCSKCYGN' A
#
# COMPACT_ATOMS: atom_id res chain seq x y z
N GLU A 1 9.51 17.96 -46.69
CA GLU A 1 10.33 17.68 -45.50
C GLU A 1 9.74 18.16 -44.16
N ALA A 2 9.11 19.34 -44.07
CA ALA A 2 8.62 19.87 -42.78
C ALA A 2 7.54 19.01 -42.06
N ILE A 3 6.70 18.29 -42.80
CA ILE A 3 5.60 17.49 -42.22
C ILE A 3 6.13 16.24 -41.49
N ALA A 4 7.24 15.66 -41.97
CA ALA A 4 7.87 14.51 -41.34
C ALA A 4 8.54 14.87 -40.00
N GLN A 5 9.10 16.07 -39.89
CA GLN A 5 9.70 16.57 -38.65
C GLN A 5 8.62 16.83 -37.59
N GLN A 6 7.51 17.44 -38.00
CA GLN A 6 6.39 17.74 -37.11
C GLN A 6 5.71 16.48 -36.54
N GLN A 7 5.65 15.39 -37.33
CA GLN A 7 5.13 14.10 -36.85
C GLN A 7 6.06 13.42 -35.84
N ALA A 8 7.38 13.56 -35.99
CA ALA A 8 8.34 13.01 -35.04
C ALA A 8 8.26 13.71 -33.67
N GLU A 9 8.12 15.03 -33.66
CA GLU A 9 7.96 15.81 -32.43
C GLU A 9 6.63 15.50 -31.70
N GLN A 10 5.57 15.20 -32.44
CA GLN A 10 4.30 14.78 -31.83
C GLN A 10 4.41 13.39 -31.17
N ALA A 11 5.12 12.45 -31.79
CA ALA A 11 5.32 11.11 -31.25
C ALA A 11 6.16 11.13 -29.96
N GLN A 12 7.17 11.99 -29.88
CA GLN A 12 7.99 12.13 -28.68
C GLN A 12 7.21 12.72 -27.49
N GLN A 13 6.31 13.67 -27.75
CA GLN A 13 5.46 14.26 -26.70
C GLN A 13 4.44 13.27 -26.12
N GLN A 14 3.90 12.38 -26.95
CA GLN A 14 2.96 11.34 -26.50
C GLN A 14 3.65 10.31 -25.60
N ALA A 15 4.86 9.85 -25.98
CA ALA A 15 5.62 8.89 -25.18
C ALA A 15 6.01 9.44 -23.80
N ALA A 16 6.34 10.73 -23.68
CA ALA A 16 6.67 11.35 -22.40
C ALA A 16 5.47 11.43 -21.44
N ALA A 17 4.26 11.67 -21.96
CA ALA A 17 3.04 11.73 -21.16
C ALA A 17 2.63 10.34 -20.61
N GLU A 18 2.88 9.27 -21.38
CA GLU A 18 2.63 7.87 -20.96
C GLU A 18 3.60 7.39 -19.88
N GLN A 19 4.84 7.90 -19.84
CA GLN A 19 5.78 7.56 -18.78
C GLN A 19 5.47 8.29 -17.46
N ALA A 20 5.05 9.56 -17.52
CA ALA A 20 4.69 10.34 -16.32
C ALA A 20 3.45 9.79 -15.59
N SER A 21 2.49 9.23 -16.32
CA SER A 21 1.25 8.68 -15.76
C SER A 21 1.45 7.32 -15.07
N GLN A 22 2.40 6.50 -15.51
CA GLN A 22 2.74 5.22 -14.86
C GLN A 22 3.52 5.41 -13.55
N GLN A 23 4.33 6.46 -13.45
CA GLN A 23 5.11 6.73 -12.23
C GLN A 23 4.25 7.32 -11.09
N ALA A 24 3.12 7.97 -11.42
CA ALA A 24 2.17 8.48 -10.43
C ALA A 24 1.33 7.37 -9.76
N GLN A 25 1.16 6.21 -10.42
CA GLN A 25 0.37 5.09 -9.88
C GLN A 25 1.14 4.25 -8.84
N ALA A 26 2.47 4.31 -8.82
CA ALA A 26 3.29 3.65 -7.80
C ALA A 26 3.36 4.41 -6.47
N ALA A 27 2.83 5.64 -6.40
CA ALA A 27 2.86 6.50 -5.21
C ALA A 27 1.46 6.74 -4.61
N ALA A 28 0.41 6.20 -5.19
CA ALA A 28 -0.87 6.12 -4.51
C ALA A 28 -0.71 5.06 -3.40
N PRO A 29 -0.91 5.38 -2.11
CA PRO A 29 -1.13 4.33 -1.13
C PRO A 29 -2.32 3.56 -1.68
N GLU A 30 -2.09 2.30 -2.06
CA GLU A 30 -3.14 1.42 -2.50
C GLU A 30 -4.28 1.62 -1.51
N GLN A 31 -5.43 2.10 -2.00
CA GLN A 31 -6.70 2.01 -1.29
C GLN A 31 -7.08 0.53 -1.28
N ASN A 32 -6.16 -0.31 -0.83
CA ASN A 32 -6.43 -1.65 -0.45
C ASN A 32 -7.33 -1.47 0.76
N ASN A 33 -8.47 -2.12 0.71
CA ASN A 33 -9.53 -2.07 1.70
C ASN A 33 -9.03 -2.78 2.97
N GLU A 34 -7.93 -2.25 3.51
CA GLU A 34 -7.08 -2.86 4.50
C GLU A 34 -7.78 -2.72 5.83
N GLN A 35 -8.21 -3.86 6.35
CA GLN A 35 -8.72 -3.95 7.69
C GLN A 35 -7.69 -3.34 8.65
N THR A 36 -8.06 -2.26 9.34
CA THR A 36 -7.24 -1.70 10.42
C THR A 36 -7.11 -2.75 11.51
N VAL A 37 -5.87 -3.09 11.85
CA VAL A 37 -5.52 -3.96 12.97
C VAL A 37 -4.77 -3.19 14.03
N TYR A 38 -4.72 -3.77 15.22
CA TYR A 38 -3.95 -3.27 16.33
C TYR A 38 -2.75 -4.16 16.55
N VAL A 39 -1.55 -3.59 16.59
CA VAL A 39 -0.30 -4.31 16.86
C VAL A 39 0.30 -3.83 18.19
N THR A 40 0.98 -4.73 18.89
CA THR A 40 1.66 -4.40 20.16
C THR A 40 3.15 -4.15 19.92
N PRO A 41 3.86 -3.38 20.77
CA PRO A 41 5.28 -3.08 20.58
C PRO A 41 6.18 -4.33 20.65
N THR A 42 5.80 -5.34 21.43
CA THR A 42 6.47 -6.66 21.47
C THR A 42 6.04 -7.59 20.33
N GLY A 43 5.08 -7.16 19.51
CA GLY A 43 5.11 -7.34 18.06
C GLY A 43 5.23 -8.76 17.52
N SER A 44 4.63 -9.76 18.18
CA SER A 44 4.49 -11.09 17.57
C SER A 44 3.12 -11.31 16.94
N LYS A 45 2.11 -10.51 17.33
CA LYS A 45 0.72 -10.73 16.94
C LYS A 45 -0.02 -9.43 16.58
N TYR A 46 -0.99 -9.54 15.68
CA TYR A 46 -1.97 -8.50 15.37
C TYR A 46 -3.37 -8.85 15.91
N HIS A 47 -4.17 -7.83 16.17
CA HIS A 47 -5.44 -7.91 16.88
C HIS A 47 -6.53 -7.11 16.16
N THR A 48 -7.80 -7.55 16.25
CA THR A 48 -8.95 -6.77 15.73
C THR A 48 -9.39 -5.63 16.66
N HIS A 49 -9.08 -5.76 17.96
CA HIS A 49 -9.43 -4.81 19.01
C HIS A 49 -8.38 -4.85 20.13
N LYS A 50 -8.54 -4.00 21.14
CA LYS A 50 -7.63 -3.93 22.29
C LYS A 50 -7.74 -5.22 23.13
N CYS A 51 -6.82 -6.16 22.93
CA CYS A 51 -6.88 -7.52 23.48
C CYS A 51 -6.11 -7.66 24.80
N GLY A 52 -6.63 -7.07 25.88
CA GLY A 52 -6.00 -7.09 27.22
C GLY A 52 -5.19 -5.84 27.54
N ASN A 53 -4.32 -5.92 28.54
CA ASN A 53 -3.55 -4.79 29.06
C ASN A 53 -2.27 -4.56 28.24
N GLY A 54 -2.21 -3.47 27.48
CA GLY A 54 -1.03 -3.12 26.70
C GLY A 54 -1.23 -1.88 25.84
N THR A 55 -0.13 -1.44 25.22
CA THR A 55 -0.12 -0.39 24.20
C THR A 55 -0.36 -1.03 22.83
N TYR A 56 -1.30 -0.46 22.08
CA TYR A 56 -1.66 -0.91 20.75
C TYR A 56 -1.52 0.24 19.78
N THR A 57 -0.82 0.00 18.68
CA THR A 57 -0.71 0.96 17.59
C THR A 57 -1.59 0.48 16.43
N PRO A 58 -2.44 1.35 15.87
CA PRO A 58 -3.19 1.01 14.66
C PRO A 58 -2.22 0.83 13.50
N ALA A 59 -2.40 -0.25 12.74
CA ALA A 59 -1.64 -0.59 11.55
C ALA A 59 -2.58 -1.24 10.53
N THR A 60 -2.17 -1.36 9.28
CA THR A 60 -2.96 -2.10 8.29
C THR A 60 -2.72 -3.59 8.39
N LEU A 61 -3.71 -4.41 8.02
CA LEU A 61 -3.56 -5.86 7.95
C LEU A 61 -2.40 -6.25 7.01
N SER A 62 -2.21 -5.53 5.91
CA SER A 62 -1.10 -5.78 4.98
C SER A 62 0.24 -5.50 5.65
N GLU A 63 0.39 -4.36 6.33
CA GLU A 63 1.62 -4.03 7.07
C GLU A 63 1.91 -5.07 8.15
N ALA A 64 0.90 -5.51 8.90
CA ALA A 64 1.07 -6.54 9.92
C ALA A 64 1.59 -7.86 9.33
N GLN A 65 1.01 -8.31 8.22
CA GLN A 65 1.44 -9.52 7.53
C GLN A 65 2.84 -9.36 6.91
N ALA A 66 3.14 -8.22 6.30
CA ALA A 66 4.45 -7.89 5.74
C ALA A 66 5.55 -7.87 6.81
N ARG A 67 5.20 -7.48 8.05
CA ARG A 67 6.07 -7.54 9.23
C ARG A 67 6.21 -8.94 9.83
N GLY A 68 5.55 -9.96 9.28
CA GLY A 68 5.56 -11.33 9.79
C GLY A 68 4.77 -11.51 11.09
N LEU A 69 3.81 -10.61 11.38
CA LEU A 69 2.95 -10.74 12.55
C LEU A 69 1.90 -11.83 12.32
N THR A 70 1.55 -12.55 13.39
CA THR A 70 0.53 -13.60 13.34
C THR A 70 -0.79 -13.15 13.96
N PRO A 71 -1.95 -13.70 13.57
CA PRO A 71 -3.22 -13.34 14.20
C PRO A 71 -3.24 -13.76 15.68
N CYS A 72 -3.80 -12.90 16.53
CA CYS A 72 -4.06 -13.28 17.91
C CYS A 72 -5.17 -14.34 17.98
N SER A 73 -4.88 -15.52 18.55
CA SER A 73 -5.87 -16.58 18.73
C SER A 73 -7.09 -16.16 19.54
N LYS A 74 -6.97 -15.19 20.46
CA LYS A 74 -8.15 -14.66 21.20
C LYS A 74 -8.99 -13.67 20.37
N CYS A 75 -8.38 -12.98 19.41
CA CYS A 75 -9.10 -12.03 18.55
C CYS A 75 -9.68 -12.71 17.29
N TYR A 76 -9.05 -13.79 16.83
CA TYR A 76 -9.36 -14.45 15.55
C TYR A 76 -9.72 -15.94 15.70
N GLY A 77 -9.69 -16.51 16.91
CA GLY A 77 -9.86 -17.96 17.14
C GLY A 77 -11.27 -18.44 17.52
N ASN A 78 -12.26 -17.54 17.63
CA ASN A 78 -13.57 -17.73 18.31
C ASN A 78 -13.48 -17.74 19.84
#